data_AF-A0AAD9J3F5-F1
#
_entry.id   AF-A0AAD9J3F5-F1
#
_cell.length_a   1.000
_cell.length_b   1.000
_cell.length_c   1.000
_cell.angle_alpha   90.00
_cell.angle_beta   90.00
_cell.angle_gamma   90.00
#
_symmetry.space_group_name_H-M   'P 1'
#
loop_
_entity.id
_entity.type
_entity.pdbx_description
1 polymer ?
#
loop_
_entity_poly.entity_id
_entity_poly.type
_entity_poly.pdbx_seq_one_letter_code
_entity_poly.pdbx_strand_id
1 'polypeptide(L)'
;MNINNIENDNKVNVVLALVGASAIELLVSLVTPDDVAGKSYNDLTKLLENYYKPKHSVVGERYTFGSRNQQENESVTDFILALKKLSINCEFGDSLKNTLMDRLLIGVRSSAIKTRLFSLATTTDLILG
;
A
#
# COMPACT_ATOMS: atom_id res chain seq x y z
N MET A 1 30.87 -14.77 15.49
CA MET A 1 29.85 -15.55 16.23
C MET A 1 28.60 -15.60 15.37
N ASN A 2 28.21 -16.78 14.88
CA ASN A 2 26.97 -16.97 14.15
C ASN A 2 25.92 -17.44 15.16
N ILE A 3 24.96 -16.55 15.48
CA ILE A 3 24.06 -16.69 16.64
C ILE A 3 22.78 -17.47 16.30
N ASN A 4 22.63 -17.97 15.07
CA ASN A 4 21.32 -18.39 14.52
C ASN A 4 21.19 -19.88 14.17
N ASN A 5 21.93 -20.79 14.82
CA ASN A 5 21.76 -22.23 14.61
C ASN A 5 20.65 -22.82 15.50
N ILE A 6 19.45 -22.23 15.45
CA ILE A 6 18.26 -22.74 16.15
C ILE A 6 17.53 -23.68 15.19
N GLU A 7 17.45 -24.97 15.54
CA GLU A 7 16.61 -25.95 14.84
C GLU A 7 15.17 -25.45 14.74
N ASN A 8 14.49 -25.74 13.62
CA ASN A 8 13.16 -25.18 13.33
C ASN A 8 12.13 -25.43 14.44
N ASP A 9 12.21 -26.57 15.12
CA ASP A 9 11.30 -26.96 16.22
C ASP A 9 11.46 -26.04 17.45
N ASN A 10 12.63 -25.43 17.64
CA ASN A 10 12.88 -24.50 18.74
C ASN A 10 12.53 -23.05 18.42
N LYS A 11 12.28 -22.70 17.15
CA LYS A 11 11.95 -21.32 16.75
C LYS A 11 10.59 -20.86 17.27
N VAL A 12 9.60 -21.75 17.32
CA VAL A 12 8.26 -21.44 17.85
C VAL A 12 8.35 -21.01 19.31
N ASN A 13 9.02 -21.81 20.14
CA ASN A 13 9.19 -21.54 21.56
C ASN A 13 9.96 -20.24 21.82
N VAL A 14 11.04 -20.01 21.06
CA VAL A 14 11.84 -18.77 21.16
C VAL A 14 11.00 -17.54 20.80
N VAL A 15 10.17 -17.63 19.77
CA VAL A 15 9.34 -16.50 19.33
C VAL A 15 8.25 -16.20 20.34
N LEU A 16 7.55 -17.22 20.84
CA LEU A 16 6.54 -17.05 21.89
C LEU A 16 7.14 -16.43 23.17
N ALA A 17 8.38 -16.80 23.53
CA ALA A 17 9.07 -16.21 24.67
C ALA A 17 9.45 -14.73 24.46
N LEU A 18 9.65 -14.28 23.22
CA LEU A 18 10.15 -12.93 22.90
C LEU A 18 9.07 -11.92 22.51
N VAL A 19 7.95 -12.36 21.92
CA VAL A 19 6.90 -11.44 21.38
C VAL A 19 6.04 -10.78 22.46
N GLY A 20 6.10 -11.27 23.70
CA GLY A 20 5.37 -10.72 24.84
C GLY A 20 3.89 -11.14 24.91
N ALA A 21 3.28 -10.87 26.06
CA ALA A 21 1.95 -11.40 26.42
C ALA A 21 0.83 -11.01 25.45
N SER A 22 0.80 -9.75 24.99
CA SER A 22 -0.26 -9.26 24.09
C SER A 22 -0.24 -9.93 22.72
N ALA A 23 0.94 -10.25 22.18
CA ALA A 23 1.06 -10.96 20.92
C ALA A 23 0.69 -12.45 21.06
N ILE A 24 0.96 -13.06 22.22
CA ILE A 24 0.53 -14.43 22.54
C ILE A 24 -1.00 -14.50 22.66
N GLU A 25 -1.62 -13.57 23.38
CA GLU A 25 -3.09 -13.50 23.53
C GLU A 25 -3.78 -13.37 22.17
N LEU A 26 -3.24 -12.50 21.31
CA LEU A 26 -3.67 -12.37 19.92
C LEU A 26 -3.53 -13.69 19.15
N LEU A 27 -2.36 -14.34 19.21
CA LEU A 27 -2.13 -15.61 18.51
C LEU A 27 -3.12 -16.68 18.96
N VAL A 28 -3.34 -16.85 20.27
CA VAL A 28 -4.32 -17.78 20.84
C VAL A 28 -5.72 -17.46 20.30
N SER A 29 -6.12 -16.19 20.30
CA SER A 29 -7.40 -15.76 19.74
C SER A 29 -7.54 -16.07 18.24
N LEU A 30 -6.45 -16.00 17.47
CA LEU A 30 -6.46 -16.21 16.02
C LEU A 30 -6.46 -17.69 15.62
N VAL A 31 -5.91 -18.58 16.45
CA VAL A 31 -5.79 -20.01 16.13
C VAL A 31 -6.87 -20.88 16.76
N THR A 32 -7.63 -20.37 17.73
CA THR A 32 -8.73 -21.10 18.40
C THR A 32 -9.70 -21.68 17.36
N PRO A 33 -10.04 -22.99 17.41
CA PRO A 33 -9.84 -23.93 18.54
C PRO A 33 -8.51 -24.70 18.55
N ASP A 34 -7.59 -24.45 17.61
CA ASP A 34 -6.29 -25.12 17.56
C ASP A 34 -5.30 -24.56 18.61
N ASP A 35 -4.21 -25.30 18.87
CA ASP A 35 -3.11 -24.87 19.73
C ASP A 35 -2.06 -24.06 18.95
N VAL A 36 -1.63 -22.93 19.52
CA VAL A 36 -0.52 -22.09 19.01
C VAL A 36 0.77 -22.91 18.91
N ALA A 37 1.04 -23.80 19.87
CA ALA A 37 2.22 -24.66 19.87
C ALA A 37 2.21 -25.69 18.72
N GLY A 38 1.02 -25.98 18.16
CA GLY A 38 0.86 -26.86 17.00
C GLY A 38 1.06 -26.16 15.65
N LYS A 39 1.25 -24.83 15.61
CA LYS A 39 1.48 -24.08 14.37
C LYS A 39 2.97 -23.98 14.07
N SER A 40 3.31 -23.95 12.79
CA SER A 40 4.70 -23.73 12.39
C SER A 40 5.13 -22.29 12.68
N TYR A 41 6.44 -22.08 12.84
CA TYR A 41 7.01 -20.74 12.98
C TYR A 41 6.51 -19.80 11.87
N ASN A 42 6.50 -20.27 10.62
CA ASN A 42 6.04 -19.48 9.47
C ASN A 42 4.57 -19.07 9.58
N ASP A 43 3.70 -19.96 10.08
CA ASP A 43 2.27 -19.66 10.25
C ASP A 43 2.07 -18.59 11.32
N LEU A 44 2.76 -18.71 12.45
CA LEU A 44 2.70 -17.73 13.54
C LEU A 44 3.21 -16.35 13.10
N THR A 45 4.35 -16.29 12.40
CA THR A 45 4.85 -15.03 11.85
C THR A 45 3.89 -14.42 10.84
N LYS A 46 3.25 -15.21 9.97
CA LYS A 46 2.26 -14.69 9.02
C LYS A 46 1.02 -14.14 9.72
N LEU A 47 0.55 -14.77 10.80
CA LEU A 47 -0.58 -14.26 11.58
C LEU A 47 -0.25 -12.92 12.23
N LEU A 48 0.94 -12.83 12.86
CA LEU A 48 1.44 -11.59 13.44
C LEU A 48 1.63 -10.51 12.38
N GLU A 49 2.23 -10.84 11.23
CA GLU A 49 2.37 -9.92 10.09
C GLU A 49 1.02 -9.44 9.61
N ASN A 50 0.04 -10.32 9.41
CA ASN A 50 -1.29 -9.92 8.93
C ASN A 50 -2.03 -9.00 9.89
N TYR A 51 -1.81 -9.15 11.20
CA TYR A 51 -2.45 -8.33 12.22
C TYR A 51 -1.73 -7.00 12.45
N TYR A 52 -0.41 -7.03 12.62
CA TYR A 52 0.38 -5.85 12.97
C TYR A 52 0.84 -5.03 11.77
N LYS A 53 0.90 -5.62 10.57
CA LYS A 53 1.12 -4.84 9.37
C LYS A 53 -0.13 -3.98 9.19
N PRO A 54 0.01 -2.64 9.16
CA PRO A 54 -1.07 -1.82 8.69
C PRO A 54 -1.35 -2.31 7.27
N LYS A 55 -2.49 -2.98 7.06
CA LYS A 55 -3.06 -3.01 5.72
C LYS A 55 -3.34 -1.56 5.43
N HIS A 56 -2.44 -0.90 4.69
CA HIS A 56 -2.76 0.36 4.04
C HIS A 56 -4.15 0.17 3.46
N SER A 57 -5.12 0.89 4.01
CA SER A 57 -6.49 0.75 3.54
C SER A 57 -6.44 1.23 2.11
N VAL A 58 -6.53 0.33 1.14
CA VAL A 58 -6.50 0.68 -0.28
C VAL A 58 -7.55 1.77 -0.54
N VAL A 59 -8.68 1.70 0.15
CA VAL A 59 -9.73 2.74 0.14
C VAL A 59 -9.21 4.07 0.71
N GLY A 60 -8.51 4.05 1.85
CA GLY A 60 -7.89 5.23 2.46
C GLY A 60 -6.79 5.86 1.58
N GLU A 61 -5.90 5.04 1.02
CA GLU A 61 -4.85 5.48 0.09
C GLU A 61 -5.47 6.12 -1.16
N ARG A 62 -6.50 5.47 -1.75
CA ARG A 62 -7.25 6.01 -2.89
C ARG A 62 -7.98 7.30 -2.55
N TYR A 63 -8.52 7.43 -1.33
CA TYR A 63 -9.13 8.67 -0.86
C TYR A 63 -8.10 9.79 -0.76
N THR A 64 -6.93 9.53 -0.15
CA THR A 64 -5.84 10.52 -0.05
C THR A 64 -5.32 10.92 -1.42
N PHE A 65 -5.11 9.96 -2.32
CA PHE A 65 -4.76 10.21 -3.72
C PHE A 65 -5.82 11.05 -4.42
N GLY A 66 -7.09 10.65 -4.36
CA GLY A 66 -8.21 11.29 -5.05
C GLY A 66 -8.49 12.71 -4.57
N SER A 67 -8.22 12.98 -3.29
CA SER A 67 -8.41 14.30 -2.67
C SER A 67 -7.25 15.27 -2.95
N ARG A 68 -6.17 14.80 -3.59
CA ARG A 68 -4.99 15.62 -3.82
C ARG A 68 -5.21 16.60 -4.99
N ASN A 69 -5.07 17.89 -4.68
CA ASN A 69 -5.08 19.01 -5.63
C ASN A 69 -3.79 19.82 -5.52
N GLN A 70 -3.30 20.38 -6.62
CA GLN A 70 -2.08 21.19 -6.66
C GLN A 70 -2.19 22.36 -5.68
N GLN A 71 -1.16 22.56 -4.85
CA GLN A 71 -1.10 23.68 -3.89
C GLN A 71 -0.78 25.00 -4.60
N GLU A 72 -1.07 26.13 -3.95
CA GLU A 72 -0.95 27.46 -4.56
C GLU A 72 0.48 27.78 -5.06
N ASN A 73 1.50 27.31 -4.34
CA ASN A 73 2.91 27.55 -4.66
C ASN A 73 3.64 26.27 -5.11
N GLU A 74 2.90 25.23 -5.49
CA GLU A 74 3.47 23.97 -5.94
C GLU A 74 3.67 23.97 -7.46
N SER A 75 4.85 23.58 -7.93
CA SER A 75 5.07 23.42 -9.36
C SER A 75 4.28 22.22 -9.91
N VAL A 76 3.96 22.23 -11.20
CA VAL A 76 3.22 21.11 -11.83
C VAL A 76 4.04 19.81 -11.76
N THR A 77 5.36 19.90 -11.88
CA THR A 77 6.26 18.75 -11.73
C THR A 77 6.19 18.16 -10.33
N ASP A 78 6.23 19.01 -9.29
CA ASP A 78 6.12 18.55 -7.89
C ASP A 78 4.76 17.91 -7.62
N PHE A 79 3.69 18.47 -8.19
CA PHE A 79 2.37 17.89 -8.11
C PHE A 79 2.31 16.49 -8.75
N ILE A 80 2.89 16.31 -9.93
CA ILE A 80 2.98 14.99 -10.59
C ILE A 80 3.77 14.00 -9.73
N LEU A 81 4.90 14.41 -9.15
CA LEU A 81 5.70 13.57 -8.26
C LEU A 81 4.92 13.18 -7.00
N ALA A 82 4.16 14.11 -6.42
CA ALA A 82 3.29 13.84 -5.28
C ALA A 82 2.19 12.82 -5.64
N LEU A 83 1.53 12.96 -6.79
CA LEU A 83 0.53 12.00 -7.25
C LEU A 83 1.12 10.61 -7.47
N LYS A 84 2.30 10.51 -8.10
CA LYS A 84 3.01 9.24 -8.26
C LYS A 84 3.32 8.59 -6.92
N LYS A 85 3.81 9.37 -5.95
CA LYS A 85 4.11 8.88 -4.60
C LYS A 85 2.85 8.35 -3.90
N LEU A 86 1.74 9.07 -3.98
CA LEU A 86 0.47 8.65 -3.37
C LEU A 86 -0.15 7.42 -4.05
N SER A 87 0.13 7.18 -5.34
CA SER A 87 -0.42 6.02 -6.05
C SER A 87 0.21 4.67 -5.69
N ILE A 88 1.36 4.65 -5.00
CA ILE A 88 2.16 3.43 -4.75
C ILE A 88 1.33 2.35 -4.05
N ASN A 89 0.53 2.74 -3.05
CA ASN A 89 -0.26 1.81 -2.24
C ASN A 89 -1.74 1.76 -2.66
N CYS A 90 -2.11 2.36 -3.79
CA CYS A 90 -3.49 2.43 -4.24
C CYS A 90 -3.96 1.20 -5.04
N GLU A 91 -3.04 0.29 -5.38
CA GLU A 91 -3.33 -0.93 -6.15
C GLU A 91 -4.12 -0.64 -7.44
N PHE A 92 -3.67 0.34 -8.23
CA PHE A 92 -4.36 0.70 -9.50
C PHE A 92 -4.11 -0.29 -10.65
N GLY A 93 -3.08 -1.15 -10.54
CA GLY A 93 -2.72 -2.11 -11.59
C GLY A 93 -2.52 -1.44 -12.94
N ASP A 94 -3.07 -2.04 -14.00
CA ASP A 94 -2.95 -1.57 -15.38
C ASP A 94 -3.56 -0.17 -15.61
N SER A 95 -4.49 0.24 -14.74
CA SER A 95 -5.15 1.55 -14.82
C SER A 95 -4.28 2.69 -14.29
N LEU A 96 -3.13 2.42 -13.68
CA LEU A 96 -2.28 3.42 -13.02
C LEU A 96 -2.00 4.64 -13.92
N LYS A 97 -1.65 4.42 -15.19
CA LYS A 97 -1.33 5.49 -16.14
C LYS A 97 -2.53 6.42 -16.36
N ASN A 98 -3.70 5.84 -16.61
CA ASN A 98 -4.93 6.60 -16.87
C ASN A 98 -5.39 7.33 -15.60
N THR A 99 -5.36 6.65 -14.45
CA THR A 99 -5.73 7.25 -13.16
C THR A 99 -4.83 8.44 -12.77
N LEU A 100 -3.52 8.35 -13.03
CA LEU A 100 -2.61 9.48 -12.82
C LEU A 100 -2.94 10.67 -13.74
N MET A 101 -3.27 10.40 -15.00
CA MET A 101 -3.65 11.41 -15.97
C MET A 101 -4.95 12.11 -15.57
N ASP A 102 -5.98 11.34 -15.22
CA ASP A 102 -7.27 11.86 -14.76
C ASP A 102 -7.09 12.71 -13.50
N ARG A 103 -6.32 12.22 -12.54
CA ARG A 103 -6.05 12.95 -11.29
C ARG A 103 -5.30 14.25 -11.52
N LEU A 104 -4.30 14.24 -12.41
CA LEU A 104 -3.58 15.44 -12.83
C LEU A 104 -4.51 16.47 -13.46
N LEU A 105 -5.36 16.03 -14.39
CA LEU A 105 -6.32 16.88 -15.09
C LEU A 105 -7.31 17.55 -14.13
N ILE A 106 -7.85 16.79 -13.19
CA ILE A 106 -8.82 17.30 -12.22
C ILE A 106 -8.13 18.24 -11.21
N GLY A 107 -6.96 17.84 -10.70
CA GLY A 107 -6.31 18.51 -9.57
C GLY A 107 -5.33 19.64 -9.89
N VAL A 108 -4.93 19.84 -11.15
CA VAL A 108 -4.04 20.96 -11.55
C VAL A 108 -4.78 22.30 -11.40
N ARG A 109 -4.06 23.38 -11.05
CA ARG A 109 -4.65 24.72 -10.88
C ARG A 109 -4.76 25.50 -12.19
N SER A 110 -3.76 25.39 -13.07
CA SER A 110 -3.69 26.18 -14.29
C SER A 110 -4.73 25.72 -15.32
N SER A 111 -5.67 26.60 -15.66
CA SER A 111 -6.68 26.36 -16.70
C SER A 111 -6.03 26.15 -18.08
N ALA A 112 -4.96 26.89 -18.40
CA ALA A 112 -4.23 26.71 -19.65
C ALA A 112 -3.63 25.30 -19.78
N ILE A 113 -3.10 24.76 -18.66
CA ILE A 113 -2.57 23.40 -18.63
C ILE A 113 -3.70 22.38 -18.75
N LYS A 114 -4.85 22.60 -18.09
CA LYS A 114 -6.04 21.75 -18.30
C LYS A 114 -6.44 21.71 -19.76
N THR A 115 -6.63 22.86 -20.40
CA THR A 115 -7.03 22.95 -21.80
C THR A 115 -6.07 22.21 -22.73
N ARG A 116 -4.76 22.37 -22.52
CA ARG A 116 -3.75 21.68 -23.32
C ARG A 116 -3.75 20.16 -23.08
N LEU A 117 -3.93 19.71 -21.84
CA LEU A 117 -4.06 18.28 -21.54
C LEU A 117 -5.32 17.68 -22.16
N PHE A 118 -6.46 18.38 -22.10
CA PHE A 118 -7.70 17.97 -22.77
C PHE A 118 -7.53 17.83 -24.28
N SER A 119 -6.84 18.77 -24.94
CA SER A 119 -6.60 18.70 -26.38
C SER A 119 -5.69 17.53 -26.79
N LEU A 120 -4.76 17.14 -25.92
CA LEU A 120 -3.85 16.02 -26.16
C LEU A 120 -4.53 14.66 -25.92
N ALA A 121 -5.44 14.59 -24.94
CA ALA A 121 -6.22 13.38 -24.66
C ALA A 121 -7.25 13.07 -25.77
N THR A 122 -7.77 14.09 -26.44
CA THR A 122 -8.73 13.94 -27.55
C THR A 122 -8.06 13.59 -28.89
N THR A 123 -6.75 13.77 -29.03
CA THR A 123 -6.05 13.49 -30.30
C THR A 123 -5.64 12.03 -30.48
N THR A 124 -5.73 11.19 -29.43
CA THR A 124 -5.39 9.76 -29.52
C THR A 124 -6.54 8.85 -29.99
N ASP A 125 -7.76 9.36 -30.08
CA ASP A 125 -8.94 8.57 -30.52
C ASP A 125 -9.29 8.74 -32.02
N LEU A 126 -8.47 9.43 -32.81
CA LEU A 126 -8.73 9.68 -34.24
C LEU A 126 -7.68 9.10 -35.22
N ILE A 127 -6.79 8.19 -34.78
CA ILE A 127 -5.82 7.51 -35.67
C ILE A 127 -5.90 5.97 -35.56
N LEU A 128 -7.05 5.42 -35.17
CA LEU A 128 -7.38 4.01 -35.39
C LEU A 128 -8.78 3.88 -36.00
N GLY A 129 -8.94 4.50 -37.18
CA GLY A 129 -9.94 4.15 -38.18
C GLY A 129 -9.22 3.80 -39.48
#